data_AF-A0A631WKL9-F1
#
_entry.id   AF-A0A631WKL9-F1
#
_cell.length_a   1.000
_cell.length_b   1.000
_cell.length_c   1.000
_cell.angle_alpha   90.00
_cell.angle_beta   90.00
_cell.angle_gamma   90.00
#
_symmetry.space_group_name_H-M   'P 1'
#
loop_
_entity.id
_entity.type
_entity.pdbx_description
1 polymer ?
#
loop_
_entity_poly.entity_id
_entity_poly.type
_entity_poly.pdbx_seq_one_letter_code
_entity_poly.pdbx_strand_id
1 'polypeptide(L)'
;NPTPDTAWDNFYLLRAGENVSTAQISPVELFRHDFPVFLAAFNQQAVQRRFGELIDIILSTEEHGELNQQFIAATNQKHSTVKLIDDASVSRLNTIFDPLLPEGKLSPAHYQHILSAYHLTDATPQKQAETLFCLSTAFARYSSSAIFGTEHDSPPALRGYAEALMQKAWELSPAIFPSSEQFTDWSDRFHGLHGAFTCTSVVADSMQRHARKYFPSVLSSILPLAWA
;
A
#
# COMPACT_ATOMS: atom_id res chain seq x y z
N ASN A 1 0.17 14.23 -14.72
CA ASN A 1 0.55 13.25 -13.69
C ASN A 1 2.03 13.41 -13.37
N PRO A 2 2.40 13.58 -12.10
CA PRO A 2 3.80 13.68 -11.70
C PRO A 2 4.53 12.35 -11.91
N THR A 3 5.81 12.45 -12.26
CA THR A 3 6.81 11.39 -12.23
C THR A 3 7.56 11.40 -10.89
N PRO A 4 8.35 10.35 -10.54
CA PRO A 4 9.15 10.34 -9.33
C PRO A 4 10.04 11.59 -9.14
N ASP A 5 10.57 12.13 -10.24
CA ASP A 5 11.49 13.29 -10.25
C ASP A 5 10.80 14.62 -10.61
N THR A 6 9.47 14.70 -10.50
CA THR A 6 8.76 15.96 -10.79
C THR A 6 9.13 17.05 -9.79
N ALA A 7 9.70 18.14 -10.30
CA ALA A 7 9.97 19.36 -9.56
C ALA A 7 8.70 20.25 -9.48
N TRP A 8 8.41 20.76 -8.29
CA TRP A 8 7.19 21.53 -7.98
C TRP A 8 7.41 23.04 -7.86
N ASP A 9 8.49 23.55 -8.41
CA ASP A 9 8.90 24.96 -8.42
C ASP A 9 8.99 25.54 -9.85
N ASN A 10 8.63 24.75 -10.86
CA ASN A 10 8.64 25.15 -12.28
C ASN A 10 7.40 25.97 -12.67
N PHE A 11 7.13 27.06 -11.97
CA PHE A 11 6.04 27.99 -12.28
C PHE A 11 6.36 29.43 -11.86
N TYR A 12 5.65 30.39 -12.44
CA TYR A 12 5.66 31.79 -12.01
C TYR A 12 4.39 32.09 -11.19
N LEU A 13 4.54 32.69 -10.01
CA LEU A 13 3.41 33.08 -9.17
C LEU A 13 3.04 34.53 -9.47
N LEU A 14 1.90 34.75 -10.11
CA LEU A 14 1.41 36.09 -10.40
C LEU A 14 0.46 36.57 -9.30
N ARG A 15 0.74 37.72 -8.68
CA ARG A 15 -0.15 38.38 -7.73
C ARG A 15 -0.27 39.86 -8.07
N ALA A 16 -1.51 40.34 -8.24
CA ALA A 16 -1.80 41.72 -8.61
C ALA A 16 -1.05 42.22 -9.88
N GLY A 17 -0.81 41.33 -10.84
CA GLY A 17 -0.13 41.66 -12.10
C GLY A 17 1.41 41.58 -12.05
N GLU A 18 2.01 41.26 -10.90
CA GLU A 18 3.45 41.12 -10.75
C GLU A 18 3.87 39.67 -10.50
N ASN A 19 5.09 39.32 -10.93
CA ASN A 19 5.71 38.04 -10.65
C ASN A 19 6.34 38.05 -9.26
N VAL A 20 5.89 37.14 -8.39
CA VAL A 20 6.31 37.02 -6.99
C VAL A 20 7.39 35.94 -6.88
N SER A 21 8.43 36.21 -6.09
CA SER A 21 9.46 35.21 -5.77
C SER A 21 8.87 34.07 -4.96
N THR A 22 9.10 32.84 -5.39
CA THR A 22 8.66 31.59 -4.75
C THR A 22 9.73 30.95 -3.88
N ALA A 23 10.95 31.49 -3.83
CA ALA A 23 12.11 30.85 -3.17
C ALA A 23 11.93 30.61 -1.66
N GLN A 24 11.03 31.35 -1.00
CA GLN A 24 10.72 31.20 0.43
C GLN A 24 9.33 30.60 0.68
N ILE A 25 8.58 30.27 -0.38
CA ILE A 25 7.23 29.72 -0.29
C ILE A 25 7.33 28.22 -0.50
N SER A 26 6.92 27.45 0.52
CA SER A 26 6.76 26.00 0.36
C SER A 26 5.69 25.72 -0.71
N PRO A 27 6.00 24.97 -1.78
CA PRO A 27 5.01 24.62 -2.80
C PRO A 27 3.75 23.95 -2.21
N VAL A 28 3.93 23.14 -1.16
CA VAL A 28 2.80 22.46 -0.48
C VAL A 28 1.85 23.44 0.18
N GLU A 29 2.36 24.47 0.85
CA GLU A 29 1.51 25.48 1.49
C GLU A 29 0.76 26.29 0.44
N LEU A 30 1.44 26.66 -0.66
CA LEU A 30 0.81 27.34 -1.78
C LEU A 30 -0.31 26.49 -2.41
N PHE A 31 -0.06 25.21 -2.67
CA PHE A 31 -1.07 24.33 -3.25
C PHE A 31 -2.24 24.07 -2.30
N ARG A 32 -2.01 24.06 -0.99
CA ARG A 32 -3.06 23.90 0.01
C ARG A 32 -4.05 25.07 0.01
N HIS A 33 -3.57 26.29 -0.16
CA HIS A 33 -4.40 27.48 -0.09
C HIS A 33 -5.01 27.88 -1.44
N ASP A 34 -4.21 27.82 -2.51
CA ASP A 34 -4.55 28.47 -3.78
C ASP A 34 -4.73 27.48 -4.94
N PHE A 35 -4.08 26.31 -4.90
CA PHE A 35 -4.11 25.35 -6.01
C PHE A 35 -4.35 23.88 -5.59
N PRO A 36 -5.58 23.51 -5.18
CA PRO A 36 -5.88 22.18 -4.64
C PRO A 36 -5.56 21.01 -5.58
N VAL A 37 -5.61 21.24 -6.90
CA VAL A 37 -5.27 20.21 -7.90
C VAL A 37 -3.80 19.79 -7.82
N PHE A 38 -2.88 20.73 -7.56
CA PHE A 38 -1.46 20.43 -7.39
C PHE A 38 -1.17 19.83 -6.02
N LEU A 39 -1.96 20.15 -4.99
CA LEU A 39 -1.84 19.49 -3.68
C LEU A 39 -2.15 18.00 -3.81
N ALA A 40 -3.23 17.66 -4.53
CA ALA A 40 -3.61 16.27 -4.76
C ALA A 40 -2.50 15.50 -5.49
N ALA A 41 -1.93 16.08 -6.55
CA ALA A 41 -0.86 15.46 -7.32
C ALA A 41 0.48 15.38 -6.53
N PHE A 42 0.82 16.40 -5.76
CA PHE A 42 1.99 16.40 -4.87
C PHE A 42 1.90 15.29 -3.82
N ASN A 43 0.75 15.21 -3.14
CA ASN A 43 0.52 14.17 -2.13
C ASN A 43 0.53 12.78 -2.79
N GLN A 44 -0.06 12.63 -3.97
CA GLN A 44 -0.02 11.37 -4.73
C GLN A 44 1.41 10.92 -5.01
N GLN A 45 2.31 11.82 -5.45
CA GLN A 45 3.71 11.48 -5.68
C GLN A 45 4.41 11.03 -4.39
N ALA A 46 4.15 11.71 -3.27
CA ALA A 46 4.72 11.33 -1.97
C ALA A 46 4.26 9.94 -1.50
N VAL A 47 2.97 9.61 -1.69
CA VAL A 47 2.40 8.29 -1.40
C VAL A 47 3.04 7.23 -2.29
N GLN A 48 3.11 7.49 -3.60
CA GLN A 48 3.70 6.59 -4.58
C GLN A 48 5.17 6.32 -4.27
N ARG A 49 5.93 7.35 -3.83
CA ARG A 49 7.33 7.20 -3.46
C ARG A 49 7.51 6.29 -2.25
N ARG A 50 6.77 6.53 -1.15
CA ARG A 50 6.87 5.69 0.07
C ARG A 50 6.43 4.25 -0.17
N PHE A 51 5.36 4.06 -0.95
CA PHE A 51 4.93 2.72 -1.33
C PHE A 51 5.98 2.05 -2.22
N GLY A 52 6.63 2.81 -3.12
CA GLY A 52 7.76 2.34 -3.91
C GLY A 52 8.96 1.93 -3.06
N GLU A 53 9.34 2.73 -2.06
CA GLU A 53 10.41 2.39 -1.09
C GLU A 53 10.11 1.06 -0.39
N LEU A 54 8.85 0.79 0.00
CA LEU A 54 8.46 -0.51 0.55
C LEU A 54 8.59 -1.64 -0.48
N ILE A 55 8.21 -1.40 -1.73
CA ILE A 55 8.39 -2.38 -2.80
C ILE A 55 9.89 -2.68 -3.00
N ASP A 56 10.77 -1.69 -2.98
CA ASP A 56 12.22 -1.89 -3.11
C ASP A 56 12.82 -2.67 -1.92
N ILE A 57 12.29 -2.48 -0.71
CA ILE A 57 12.69 -3.24 0.49
C ILE A 57 12.35 -4.74 0.35
N ILE A 58 11.20 -5.06 -0.25
CA ILE A 58 10.71 -6.45 -0.41
C ILE A 58 11.31 -7.09 -1.68
N LEU A 59 11.36 -6.31 -2.76
CA LEU A 59 11.73 -6.72 -4.10
C LEU A 59 12.94 -5.89 -4.53
N SER A 60 14.14 -6.30 -4.13
CA SER A 60 15.37 -5.56 -4.47
C SER A 60 15.46 -5.38 -5.99
N THR A 61 15.82 -4.18 -6.44
CA THR A 61 15.93 -3.87 -7.88
C THR A 61 17.06 -4.65 -8.55
N GLU A 62 18.07 -5.05 -7.79
CA GLU A 62 19.22 -5.82 -8.26
C GLU A 62 18.88 -7.30 -8.49
N GLU A 63 18.11 -7.95 -7.60
CA GLU A 63 17.83 -9.39 -7.69
C GLU A 63 16.45 -9.68 -8.31
N HIS A 64 15.50 -8.75 -8.16
CA HIS A 64 14.10 -8.94 -8.53
C HIS A 64 13.55 -7.82 -9.41
N GLY A 65 14.41 -7.10 -10.14
CA GLY A 65 14.06 -5.90 -10.91
C GLY A 65 12.81 -6.03 -11.80
N GLU A 66 12.60 -7.17 -12.47
CA GLU A 66 11.39 -7.40 -13.27
C GLU A 66 10.11 -7.41 -12.41
N LEU A 67 10.09 -8.18 -11.31
CA LEU A 67 8.94 -8.21 -10.39
C LEU A 67 8.75 -6.85 -9.72
N ASN A 68 9.84 -6.21 -9.28
CA ASN A 68 9.80 -4.87 -8.71
C ASN A 68 9.05 -3.92 -9.66
N GLN A 69 9.46 -3.86 -10.94
CA GLN A 69 8.80 -3.02 -11.94
C GLN A 69 7.34 -3.39 -12.18
N GLN A 70 6.99 -4.67 -12.20
CA GLN A 70 5.60 -5.11 -12.34
C GLN A 70 4.73 -4.65 -11.16
N PHE A 71 5.25 -4.72 -9.92
CA PHE A 71 4.56 -4.21 -8.73
C PHE A 71 4.37 -2.69 -8.82
N ILE A 72 5.44 -1.93 -9.09
CA ILE A 72 5.35 -0.47 -9.26
C ILE A 72 4.39 -0.08 -10.39
N ALA A 73 4.42 -0.77 -11.53
CA ALA A 73 3.54 -0.46 -12.65
C ALA A 73 2.06 -0.69 -12.31
N ALA A 74 1.76 -1.74 -11.55
CA ALA A 74 0.40 -2.08 -11.16
C ALA A 74 -0.26 -1.01 -10.27
N THR A 75 0.49 -0.22 -9.52
CA THR A 75 -0.06 0.86 -8.67
C THR A 75 -0.65 2.03 -9.47
N ASN A 76 -0.31 2.13 -10.75
CA ASN A 76 -0.77 3.20 -11.64
C ASN A 76 -2.06 2.84 -12.41
N GLN A 77 -2.60 1.64 -12.21
CA GLN A 77 -3.74 1.13 -12.96
C GLN A 77 -4.73 0.39 -12.06
N LYS A 78 -6.02 0.43 -12.44
CA LYS A 78 -7.10 -0.29 -11.76
C LYS A 78 -7.07 -1.80 -12.00
N HIS A 79 -6.58 -2.19 -13.18
CA HIS A 79 -6.50 -3.56 -13.62
C HIS A 79 -5.12 -3.83 -14.21
N SER A 80 -4.56 -5.01 -13.94
CA SER A 80 -3.31 -5.47 -14.53
C SER A 80 -3.58 -6.66 -15.46
N THR A 81 -2.94 -6.65 -16.63
CA THR A 81 -2.88 -7.80 -17.54
C THR A 81 -1.86 -8.84 -17.09
N VAL A 82 -0.88 -8.43 -16.26
CA VAL A 82 0.09 -9.35 -15.64
C VAL A 82 -0.61 -10.10 -14.50
N LYS A 83 -0.50 -11.42 -14.51
CA LYS A 83 -1.03 -12.35 -13.51
C LYS A 83 0.11 -13.22 -12.99
N LEU A 84 0.22 -13.38 -11.67
CA LEU A 84 1.34 -14.06 -11.00
C LEU A 84 0.85 -15.34 -10.30
N ILE A 85 0.14 -16.18 -11.06
CA ILE A 85 -0.51 -17.41 -10.57
C ILE A 85 0.06 -18.70 -11.17
N ASP A 86 0.91 -18.60 -12.20
CA ASP A 86 1.62 -19.76 -12.73
C ASP A 86 2.67 -20.27 -11.74
N ASP A 87 3.05 -21.55 -11.87
CA ASP A 87 3.95 -22.22 -10.92
C ASP A 87 5.30 -21.49 -10.75
N ALA A 88 5.84 -20.89 -11.83
CA ALA A 88 7.11 -20.17 -11.76
C ALA A 88 6.95 -18.85 -10.98
N SER A 89 5.88 -18.09 -11.24
CA SER A 89 5.54 -16.90 -10.47
C SER A 89 5.30 -17.21 -8.99
N VAL A 90 4.53 -18.27 -8.68
CA VAL A 90 4.25 -18.69 -7.30
C VAL A 90 5.53 -19.08 -6.58
N SER A 91 6.39 -19.89 -7.20
CA SER A 91 7.67 -20.28 -6.61
C SER A 91 8.58 -19.07 -6.36
N ARG A 92 8.62 -18.11 -7.28
CA ARG A 92 9.41 -16.87 -7.15
C ARG A 92 8.90 -16.01 -6.01
N LEU A 93 7.58 -15.81 -5.90
CA LEU A 93 6.98 -15.05 -4.82
C LEU A 93 7.21 -15.71 -3.45
N ASN A 94 7.06 -17.02 -3.33
CA ASN A 94 7.32 -17.73 -2.06
C ASN A 94 8.78 -17.52 -1.60
N THR A 95 9.73 -17.63 -2.53
CA THR A 95 11.17 -17.39 -2.23
C THR A 95 11.43 -16.00 -1.65
N ILE A 96 10.62 -15.01 -2.05
CA ILE A 96 10.75 -13.61 -1.64
C ILE A 96 10.05 -13.34 -0.31
N PHE A 97 8.81 -13.83 -0.16
CA PHE A 97 7.95 -13.47 0.97
C PHE A 97 8.09 -14.41 2.16
N ASP A 98 8.39 -15.70 1.97
CA ASP A 98 8.50 -16.65 3.08
C ASP A 98 9.56 -16.24 4.12
N PRO A 99 10.77 -15.75 3.73
CA PRO A 99 11.76 -15.27 4.70
C PRO A 99 11.30 -14.06 5.51
N LEU A 100 10.37 -13.27 4.97
CA LEU A 100 9.79 -12.11 5.67
C LEU A 100 8.74 -12.52 6.69
N LEU A 101 8.28 -13.78 6.64
CA LEU A 101 7.15 -14.32 7.37
C LEU A 101 7.50 -15.60 8.17
N PRO A 102 8.53 -15.59 9.06
CA PRO A 102 8.85 -16.75 9.88
C PRO A 102 7.63 -17.20 10.69
N GLU A 103 7.29 -18.49 10.58
CA GLU A 103 6.08 -19.08 11.19
C GLU A 103 4.77 -18.41 10.77
N GLY A 104 4.73 -17.80 9.58
CA GLY A 104 3.57 -17.09 9.04
C GLY A 104 3.36 -15.69 9.63
N LYS A 105 4.27 -15.19 10.46
CA LYS A 105 4.17 -13.87 11.10
C LYS A 105 5.18 -12.89 10.54
N LEU A 106 4.80 -11.62 10.47
CA LEU A 106 5.67 -10.55 10.02
C LEU A 106 6.96 -10.52 10.86
N SER A 107 8.11 -10.72 10.21
CA SER A 107 9.39 -10.77 10.93
C SER A 107 9.64 -9.43 11.66
N PRO A 108 10.23 -9.45 12.87
CA PRO A 108 10.51 -8.21 13.60
C PRO A 108 11.44 -7.26 12.84
N ALA A 109 12.44 -7.78 12.12
CA ALA A 109 13.36 -6.98 11.32
C ALA A 109 12.63 -6.28 10.17
N HIS A 110 11.80 -7.01 9.43
CA HIS A 110 11.01 -6.43 8.35
C HIS A 110 9.98 -5.42 8.84
N TYR A 111 9.35 -5.69 9.99
CA TYR A 111 8.47 -4.72 10.64
C TYR A 111 9.18 -3.38 10.92
N GLN A 112 10.43 -3.41 11.40
CA GLN A 112 11.22 -2.19 11.60
C GLN A 112 11.51 -1.46 10.29
N HIS A 113 11.83 -2.17 9.21
CA HIS A 113 12.02 -1.54 7.89
C HIS A 113 10.76 -0.82 7.42
N ILE A 114 9.58 -1.41 7.62
CA ILE A 114 8.29 -0.76 7.32
C ILE A 114 8.12 0.50 8.16
N LEU A 115 8.39 0.44 9.47
CA LEU A 115 8.28 1.62 10.33
C LEU A 115 9.22 2.74 9.89
N SER A 116 10.46 2.43 9.52
CA SER A 116 11.41 3.42 9.02
C SER A 116 10.95 4.05 7.70
N ALA A 117 10.53 3.25 6.71
CA ALA A 117 10.05 3.75 5.42
C ALA A 117 8.84 4.69 5.56
N TYR A 118 7.91 4.36 6.48
CA TYR A 118 6.73 5.18 6.72
C TYR A 118 6.90 6.25 7.80
N HIS A 119 8.10 6.40 8.38
CA HIS A 119 8.41 7.36 9.43
C HIS A 119 7.52 7.18 10.68
N LEU A 120 7.36 5.93 11.10
CA LEU A 120 6.46 5.50 12.17
C LEU A 120 7.17 4.94 13.42
N THR A 121 8.51 5.01 13.49
CA THR A 121 9.31 4.48 14.61
C THR A 121 8.83 4.98 15.97
N ASP A 122 8.52 6.27 16.06
CA ASP A 122 8.07 6.94 17.28
C ASP A 122 6.55 7.20 17.31
N ALA A 123 5.81 6.64 16.34
CA ALA A 123 4.37 6.79 16.26
C ALA A 123 3.64 5.92 17.30
N THR A 124 2.39 6.29 17.62
CA THR A 124 1.57 5.51 18.56
C THR A 124 1.25 4.12 18.00
N PRO A 125 1.02 3.11 18.86
CA PRO A 125 0.62 1.77 18.41
C PRO A 125 -0.62 1.79 17.51
N GLN A 126 -1.58 2.68 17.80
CA GLN A 126 -2.76 2.87 16.96
C GLN A 126 -2.39 3.34 15.55
N LYS A 127 -1.52 4.35 15.41
CA LYS A 127 -1.12 4.87 14.09
C LYS A 127 -0.32 3.84 13.29
N GLN A 128 0.54 3.07 13.97
CA GLN A 128 1.24 1.94 13.38
C GLN A 128 0.24 0.88 12.87
N ALA A 129 -0.72 0.49 13.71
CA ALA A 129 -1.77 -0.47 13.36
C ALA A 129 -2.62 -0.02 12.16
N GLU A 130 -3.10 1.24 12.15
CA GLU A 130 -3.86 1.80 11.02
C GLU A 130 -3.06 1.76 9.72
N THR A 131 -1.75 2.03 9.79
CA THR A 131 -0.87 2.00 8.62
C THR A 131 -0.66 0.58 8.11
N LEU A 132 -0.35 -0.37 8.99
CA LEU A 132 -0.20 -1.78 8.64
C LEU A 132 -1.51 -2.36 8.09
N PHE A 133 -2.67 -1.96 8.62
CA PHE A 133 -3.98 -2.34 8.08
C PHE A 133 -4.18 -1.83 6.65
N CYS A 134 -3.80 -0.57 6.37
CA CYS A 134 -3.89 -0.02 5.02
C CYS A 134 -2.91 -0.71 4.04
N LEU A 135 -1.71 -1.08 4.52
CA LEU A 135 -0.76 -1.88 3.75
C LEU A 135 -1.31 -3.28 3.46
N SER A 136 -1.89 -3.95 4.46
CA SER A 136 -2.57 -5.23 4.27
C SER A 136 -3.65 -5.13 3.19
N THR A 137 -4.46 -4.07 3.24
CA THR A 137 -5.47 -3.78 2.21
C THR A 137 -4.86 -3.61 0.81
N ALA A 138 -3.70 -2.97 0.70
CA ALA A 138 -2.98 -2.80 -0.57
C ALA A 138 -2.44 -4.14 -1.12
N PHE A 139 -1.88 -5.00 -0.27
CA PHE A 139 -1.41 -6.33 -0.68
C PHE A 139 -2.56 -7.32 -0.94
N ALA A 140 -3.70 -7.15 -0.27
CA ALA A 140 -4.95 -7.82 -0.63
C ALA A 140 -5.41 -7.40 -2.03
N ARG A 141 -5.29 -6.12 -2.40
CA ARG A 141 -5.56 -5.64 -3.76
C ARG A 141 -4.58 -6.23 -4.78
N TYR A 142 -3.29 -6.31 -4.48
CA TYR A 142 -2.31 -6.98 -5.34
C TYR A 142 -2.69 -8.44 -5.63
N SER A 143 -3.12 -9.20 -4.62
CA SER A 143 -3.52 -10.60 -4.80
C SER A 143 -4.88 -10.81 -5.47
N SER A 144 -5.67 -9.74 -5.64
CA SER A 144 -7.04 -9.80 -6.16
C SER A 144 -7.11 -10.06 -7.67
N SER A 145 -8.31 -10.40 -8.16
CA SER A 145 -8.57 -10.64 -9.58
C SER A 145 -8.28 -9.43 -10.48
N ALA A 146 -8.33 -8.22 -9.90
CA ALA A 146 -8.04 -6.99 -10.63
C ALA A 146 -6.55 -6.85 -10.96
N ILE A 147 -5.65 -7.28 -10.07
CA ILE A 147 -4.20 -7.04 -10.20
C ILE A 147 -3.47 -8.32 -10.59
N PHE A 148 -2.87 -9.08 -9.65
CA PHE A 148 -2.04 -10.24 -9.98
C PHE A 148 -2.77 -11.59 -9.90
N GLY A 149 -3.97 -11.63 -9.32
CA GLY A 149 -4.82 -12.80 -9.30
C GLY A 149 -5.82 -12.83 -10.47
N THR A 150 -6.57 -13.92 -10.54
CA THR A 150 -7.76 -14.09 -11.38
C THR A 150 -8.99 -14.25 -10.48
N GLU A 151 -10.17 -14.45 -11.07
CA GLU A 151 -11.39 -14.70 -10.28
C GLU A 151 -11.28 -16.00 -9.47
N HIS A 152 -10.52 -16.99 -9.90
CA HIS A 152 -10.49 -18.31 -9.26
C HIS A 152 -9.16 -18.63 -8.57
N ASP A 153 -8.16 -17.78 -8.74
CA ASP A 153 -6.82 -18.03 -8.21
C ASP A 153 -6.15 -16.73 -7.78
N SER A 154 -5.46 -16.76 -6.64
CA SER A 154 -4.82 -15.60 -6.03
C SER A 154 -3.45 -15.97 -5.47
N PRO A 155 -2.39 -15.18 -5.75
CA PRO A 155 -1.02 -15.52 -5.37
C PRO A 155 -0.88 -15.78 -3.86
N PRO A 156 -0.55 -17.02 -3.42
CA PRO A 156 -0.57 -17.39 -2.01
C PRO A 156 0.37 -16.55 -1.13
N ALA A 157 1.59 -16.28 -1.61
CA ALA A 157 2.57 -15.44 -0.91
C ALA A 157 2.01 -14.03 -0.58
N LEU A 158 1.28 -13.42 -1.53
CA LEU A 158 0.71 -12.08 -1.34
C LEU A 158 -0.47 -12.09 -0.38
N ARG A 159 -1.26 -13.17 -0.37
CA ARG A 159 -2.30 -13.38 0.65
C ARG A 159 -1.69 -13.54 2.03
N GLY A 160 -0.67 -14.38 2.17
CA GLY A 160 0.04 -14.59 3.44
C GLY A 160 0.67 -13.30 3.97
N TYR A 161 1.29 -12.50 3.10
CA TYR A 161 1.86 -11.23 3.51
C TYR A 161 0.81 -10.19 3.92
N ALA A 162 -0.30 -10.10 3.19
CA ALA A 162 -1.43 -9.24 3.57
C ALA A 162 -2.01 -9.64 4.93
N GLU A 163 -2.17 -10.95 5.16
CA GLU A 163 -2.65 -11.52 6.41
C GLU A 163 -1.70 -11.19 7.58
N ALA A 164 -0.39 -11.43 7.41
CA ALA A 164 0.61 -11.14 8.44
C ALA A 164 0.68 -9.65 8.83
N LEU A 165 0.51 -8.74 7.87
CA LEU A 165 0.38 -7.31 8.14
C LEU A 165 -0.86 -7.00 8.99
N MET A 166 -1.99 -7.64 8.68
CA MET A 166 -3.24 -7.48 9.42
C MET A 166 -3.13 -8.06 10.84
N GLN A 167 -2.54 -9.25 11.01
CA GLN A 167 -2.27 -9.82 12.32
C GLN A 167 -1.41 -8.87 13.15
N LYS A 168 -0.35 -8.30 12.56
CA LYS A 168 0.49 -7.35 13.29
C LYS A 168 -0.25 -6.09 13.69
N ALA A 169 -1.14 -5.58 12.84
CA ALA A 169 -2.02 -4.47 13.18
C ALA A 169 -2.96 -4.81 14.35
N TRP A 170 -3.52 -6.03 14.36
CA TRP A 170 -4.35 -6.52 15.47
C TRP A 170 -3.55 -6.58 16.78
N GLU A 171 -2.33 -7.12 16.77
CA GLU A 171 -1.46 -7.16 17.97
C GLU A 171 -1.20 -5.76 18.57
N LEU A 172 -1.02 -4.75 17.72
CA LEU A 172 -0.70 -3.38 18.14
C LEU A 172 -1.91 -2.62 18.68
N SER A 173 -3.07 -2.75 18.03
CA SER A 173 -4.28 -2.03 18.42
C SER A 173 -5.55 -2.73 17.91
N PRO A 174 -6.06 -3.75 18.63
CA PRO A 174 -7.29 -4.44 18.23
C PRO A 174 -8.50 -3.50 18.10
N ALA A 175 -8.49 -2.39 18.83
CA ALA A 175 -9.58 -1.40 18.86
C ALA A 175 -9.82 -0.70 17.51
N ILE A 176 -8.88 -0.74 16.56
CA ILE A 176 -9.11 -0.18 15.21
C ILE A 176 -9.99 -1.08 14.34
N PHE A 177 -10.17 -2.35 14.72
CA PHE A 177 -10.95 -3.32 13.97
C PHE A 177 -12.43 -3.27 14.36
N PRO A 178 -13.35 -3.69 13.46
CA PRO A 178 -14.77 -3.71 13.77
C PRO A 178 -15.11 -4.66 14.93
N SER A 179 -14.51 -5.85 14.94
CA SER A 179 -14.71 -6.90 15.94
C SER A 179 -13.66 -8.01 15.77
N SER A 180 -13.53 -8.86 16.79
CA SER A 180 -12.72 -10.09 16.74
C SER A 180 -13.23 -11.07 15.67
N GLU A 181 -14.54 -11.16 15.49
CA GLU A 181 -15.17 -12.01 14.48
C GLU A 181 -14.79 -11.54 13.07
N GLN A 182 -14.79 -10.22 12.83
CA GLN A 182 -14.46 -9.68 11.52
C GLN A 182 -12.97 -9.84 11.18
N PHE A 183 -12.09 -9.71 12.18
CA PHE A 183 -10.68 -10.04 12.02
C PHE A 183 -10.48 -11.51 11.62
N THR A 184 -11.21 -12.42 12.29
CA THR A 184 -11.17 -13.86 11.98
C THR A 184 -11.69 -14.15 10.57
N ASP A 185 -12.84 -13.58 10.18
CA ASP A 185 -13.40 -13.75 8.82
C ASP A 185 -12.42 -13.27 7.73
N TRP A 186 -11.74 -12.14 7.93
CA TRP A 186 -10.72 -11.68 6.98
C TRP A 186 -9.51 -12.63 6.92
N SER A 187 -9.04 -13.11 8.07
CA SER A 187 -7.91 -14.07 8.14
C SER A 187 -8.27 -15.38 7.42
N ASP A 188 -9.43 -15.96 7.70
CA ASP A 188 -9.90 -17.20 7.06
C ASP A 188 -9.97 -17.09 5.53
N ARG A 189 -10.42 -15.92 5.03
CA ARG A 189 -10.48 -15.64 3.59
C ARG A 189 -9.10 -15.51 2.96
N PHE A 190 -8.10 -14.98 3.67
CA PHE A 190 -6.72 -14.99 3.18
C PHE A 190 -6.17 -16.41 3.06
N HIS A 191 -6.57 -17.33 3.96
CA HIS A 191 -6.16 -18.73 3.90
C HIS A 191 -6.97 -19.59 2.92
N GLY A 192 -8.12 -19.12 2.43
CA GLY A 192 -9.03 -19.92 1.60
C GLY A 192 -9.71 -21.06 2.37
N LEU A 193 -9.86 -20.88 3.69
CA LEU A 193 -10.51 -21.86 4.57
C LEU A 193 -12.03 -21.82 4.39
N HIS A 194 -12.71 -22.89 4.85
CA HIS A 194 -14.18 -22.98 4.89
C HIS A 194 -14.88 -22.90 3.52
N GLY A 195 -14.22 -23.29 2.42
CA GLY A 195 -14.78 -23.19 1.07
C GLY A 195 -14.91 -21.76 0.57
N ALA A 196 -14.23 -20.81 1.22
CA ALA A 196 -14.21 -19.41 0.81
C ALA A 196 -13.54 -19.29 -0.57
N PHE A 197 -14.24 -18.64 -1.48
CA PHE A 197 -13.71 -18.24 -2.78
C PHE A 197 -12.43 -17.42 -2.56
N THR A 198 -11.31 -17.87 -3.12
CA THR A 198 -9.96 -17.33 -2.87
C THR A 198 -9.71 -15.97 -3.51
N CYS A 199 -10.67 -15.44 -4.28
CA CYS A 199 -10.60 -14.08 -4.81
C CYS A 199 -10.63 -13.06 -3.67
N THR A 200 -9.46 -12.49 -3.36
CA THR A 200 -9.29 -11.50 -2.30
C THR A 200 -9.92 -10.14 -2.63
N SER A 201 -10.54 -9.96 -3.80
CA SER A 201 -11.29 -8.75 -4.15
C SER A 201 -12.31 -8.38 -3.07
N VAL A 202 -13.05 -9.36 -2.54
CA VAL A 202 -14.05 -9.14 -1.48
C VAL A 202 -13.39 -8.67 -0.18
N VAL A 203 -12.25 -9.28 0.19
CA VAL A 203 -11.50 -8.93 1.40
C VAL A 203 -10.93 -7.51 1.26
N ALA A 204 -10.25 -7.23 0.14
CA ALA A 204 -9.67 -5.93 -0.16
C ALA A 204 -10.74 -4.83 -0.13
N ASP A 205 -11.90 -5.03 -0.78
CA ASP A 205 -12.99 -4.06 -0.79
C ASP A 205 -13.60 -3.86 0.60
N SER A 206 -13.72 -4.93 1.39
CA SER A 206 -14.25 -4.85 2.77
C SER A 206 -13.31 -4.09 3.70
N MET A 207 -12.02 -4.43 3.69
CA MET A 207 -11.00 -3.75 4.49
C MET A 207 -10.87 -2.29 4.07
N GLN A 208 -10.87 -2.00 2.76
CA GLN A 208 -10.81 -0.63 2.26
C GLN A 208 -12.02 0.20 2.66
N ARG A 209 -13.24 -0.36 2.63
CA ARG A 209 -14.45 0.32 3.13
C ARG A 209 -14.35 0.65 4.62
N HIS A 210 -13.82 -0.26 5.43
CA HIS A 210 -13.57 -0.02 6.84
C HIS A 210 -12.57 1.13 7.05
N ALA A 211 -11.43 1.07 6.36
CA ALA A 211 -10.40 2.11 6.44
C ALA A 211 -10.93 3.50 6.03
N ARG A 212 -11.73 3.58 4.95
CA ARG A 212 -12.38 4.84 4.53
C ARG A 212 -13.32 5.41 5.60
N LYS A 213 -13.95 4.57 6.41
CA LYS A 213 -14.92 4.99 7.42
C LYS A 213 -14.25 5.52 8.69
N TYR A 214 -13.19 4.87 9.16
CA TYR A 214 -12.62 5.14 10.48
C TYR A 214 -11.27 5.86 10.45
N PHE A 215 -10.43 5.62 9.43
CA PHE A 215 -9.11 6.24 9.30
C PHE A 215 -8.77 6.60 7.84
N PRO A 216 -9.65 7.38 7.16
CA PRO A 216 -9.51 7.69 5.72
C PRO A 216 -8.23 8.45 5.37
N SER A 217 -7.73 9.27 6.31
CA SER A 217 -6.47 10.01 6.12
C SER A 217 -5.26 9.10 6.08
N VAL A 218 -5.28 7.97 6.78
CA VAL A 218 -4.21 6.97 6.71
C VAL A 218 -4.32 6.22 5.39
N LEU A 219 -5.52 5.79 5.02
CA LEU A 219 -5.75 5.08 3.77
C LEU A 219 -5.26 5.89 2.56
N SER A 220 -5.60 7.18 2.48
CA SER A 220 -5.18 8.04 1.36
C SER A 220 -3.67 8.31 1.34
N SER A 221 -2.97 8.14 2.46
CA SER A 221 -1.51 8.29 2.56
C SER A 221 -0.71 7.02 2.23
N ILE A 222 -1.41 5.89 2.04
CA ILE A 222 -0.80 4.57 1.81
C ILE A 222 -1.22 3.99 0.47
N LEU A 223 -2.52 4.01 0.19
CA LEU A 223 -3.08 3.31 -0.95
C LEU A 223 -2.77 4.07 -2.25
N PRO A 224 -2.27 3.39 -3.30
CA PRO A 224 -2.13 4.00 -4.62
C PRO A 224 -3.44 4.63 -5.11
N LEU A 225 -3.35 5.82 -5.69
CA LEU A 225 -4.54 6.57 -6.10
C LEU A 225 -5.41 5.81 -7.11
N ALA A 226 -4.81 5.00 -7.99
CA ALA A 226 -5.56 4.20 -8.95
C ALA A 226 -6.48 3.17 -8.28
N TRP A 227 -6.20 2.78 -7.04
CA TRP A 227 -6.96 1.77 -6.28
C TRP A 227 -7.89 2.39 -5.22
N ALA A 228 -7.84 3.71 -5.07
CA ALA A 228 -8.66 4.47 -4.12
C ALA A 228 -10.11 4.68 -4.58
#